data_AF-A0A7C4BCN5-F1
#
_entry.id   AF-A0A7C4BCN5-F1
#
_cell.length_a   1.000
_cell.length_b   1.000
_cell.length_c   1.000
_cell.angle_alpha   90.00
_cell.angle_beta   90.00
_cell.angle_gamma   90.00
#
_symmetry.space_group_name_H-M   'P 1'
#
loop_
_entity.id
_entity.type
_entity.pdbx_description
1 polymer ?
#
loop_
_entity_poly.entity_id
_entity_poly.type
_entity_poly.pdbx_seq_one_letter_code
_entity_poly.pdbx_strand_id
1 'polypeptide(L)'
;MTRFRLGLENIKDRYDCVVGADPADLTVALYLTKFNVNTTAISKDISCRMAVAPPVDDHSEVSNVPGARLAEPFENRVKKHSITMVISEAVVNIRRECGL
;
A
#
# COMPACT_ATOMS: atom_id res chain seq x y z
N MET A 1 -11.01 15.46 -13.95
CA MET A 1 -11.48 14.71 -12.78
C MET A 1 -11.37 13.22 -13.09
N THR A 2 -10.27 12.57 -12.74
CA THR A 2 -10.08 11.14 -13.01
C THR A 2 -10.48 10.37 -11.77
N ARG A 3 -11.66 9.74 -11.78
CA ARG A 3 -12.08 8.80 -10.73
C ARG A 3 -11.24 7.53 -10.88
N PHE A 4 -10.23 7.41 -10.04
CA PHE A 4 -9.42 6.20 -9.91
C PHE A 4 -10.31 5.08 -9.39
N ARG A 5 -10.57 4.08 -10.23
CA ARG A 5 -11.24 2.83 -9.84
C ARG A 5 -10.19 1.74 -9.89
N LEU A 6 -9.54 1.48 -8.76
CA LEU A 6 -8.91 0.18 -8.58
C LEU A 6 -10.03 -0.84 -8.49
N GLY A 7 -9.99 -1.85 -9.36
CA GLY A 7 -10.94 -2.94 -9.31
C GLY A 7 -10.92 -3.52 -7.90
N LEU A 8 -12.11 -3.67 -7.31
CA LEU A 8 -12.28 -4.40 -6.07
C LEU A 8 -11.93 -5.86 -6.37
N GLU A 9 -10.68 -6.24 -6.13
CA GLU A 9 -10.29 -7.64 -6.13
C GLU A 9 -11.05 -8.39 -5.03
N ASN A 10 -11.25 -9.70 -5.22
CA ASN A 10 -11.93 -10.58 -4.28
C ASN A 10 -11.31 -10.45 -2.87
N ILE A 11 -12.00 -9.72 -1.99
CA ILE A 11 -11.66 -9.64 -0.58
C ILE A 11 -11.80 -11.05 -0.02
N LYS A 12 -10.72 -11.58 0.57
CA LYS A 12 -10.70 -12.91 1.18
C LYS A 12 -11.08 -12.80 2.66
N ASP A 13 -11.61 -13.89 3.20
CA ASP A 13 -11.92 -13.98 4.63
C ASP A 13 -10.66 -14.07 5.51
N ARG A 14 -9.51 -14.48 4.94
CA ARG A 14 -8.24 -14.62 5.65
C ARG A 14 -7.05 -14.17 4.81
N TYR A 15 -6.13 -13.49 5.49
CA TYR A 15 -4.83 -13.08 4.99
C TYR A 15 -3.75 -13.49 6.01
N ASP A 16 -2.55 -13.77 5.52
CA ASP A 16 -1.40 -14.07 6.36
C ASP A 16 -0.82 -12.79 6.97
N CYS A 17 -0.94 -11.67 6.24
CA CYS A 17 -0.46 -10.37 6.67
C CYS A 17 -1.38 -9.23 6.18
N VAL A 18 -1.58 -8.23 7.04
CA VAL A 18 -2.30 -7.00 6.73
C VAL A 18 -1.35 -5.84 6.97
N VAL A 19 -1.25 -4.94 5.99
CA VAL A 19 -0.40 -3.74 6.05
C VAL A 19 -1.19 -2.48 5.72
N GLY A 20 -0.63 -1.30 5.97
CA GLY A 20 -1.17 -0.04 5.44
C GLY A 20 -0.93 0.11 3.93
N ALA A 21 -1.36 1.23 3.36
CA ALA A 21 -1.08 1.57 1.94
C ALA A 21 -0.08 2.72 1.79
N ASP A 22 0.75 2.94 2.81
CA ASP A 22 1.83 3.94 2.76
C ASP A 22 3.07 3.36 2.06
N PRO A 23 3.99 4.19 1.55
CA PRO A 23 5.19 3.74 0.83
C PRO A 23 6.02 2.70 1.57
N ALA A 24 6.13 2.84 2.90
CA ALA A 24 6.80 1.86 3.76
C ALA A 24 6.06 0.52 3.75
N ASP A 25 4.74 0.54 3.92
CA ASP A 25 3.90 -0.66 3.95
C ASP A 25 3.81 -1.34 2.58
N LEU A 26 3.72 -0.56 1.49
CA LEU A 26 3.75 -1.08 0.13
C LEU A 26 5.10 -1.76 -0.17
N THR A 27 6.19 -1.25 0.40
CA THR A 27 7.50 -1.92 0.32
C THR A 27 7.47 -3.26 1.04
N VAL A 28 6.89 -3.32 2.25
CA VAL A 28 6.71 -4.58 2.99
C VAL A 28 5.86 -5.56 2.18
N ALA A 29 4.71 -5.13 1.66
CA ALA A 29 3.84 -5.97 0.84
C ALA A 29 4.58 -6.53 -0.38
N LEU A 30 5.34 -5.70 -1.09
CA LEU A 30 6.15 -6.15 -2.22
C LEU A 30 7.22 -7.17 -1.81
N TYR A 31 7.86 -7.00 -0.67
CA TYR A 31 8.84 -7.98 -0.17
C TYR A 31 8.15 -9.30 0.19
N LEU A 32 6.99 -9.25 0.83
CA LEU A 32 6.22 -10.43 1.23
C LEU A 32 5.75 -11.28 0.03
N THR A 33 5.51 -10.66 -1.13
CA THR A 33 5.17 -11.42 -2.35
C THR A 33 6.28 -12.40 -2.78
N LYS A 34 7.55 -12.08 -2.50
CA LYS A 34 8.69 -12.98 -2.78
C LYS A 34 8.69 -14.24 -1.92
N PHE A 35 7.96 -14.23 -0.81
CA PHE A 35 7.83 -15.35 0.12
C PHE A 35 6.47 -16.05 0.01
N ASN A 36 5.68 -15.74 -1.02
CA ASN A 36 4.33 -16.29 -1.22
C ASN A 36 3.37 -16.04 -0.03
N VAL A 37 3.58 -14.96 0.72
CA VAL A 37 2.71 -14.58 1.83
C VAL A 37 1.47 -13.87 1.29
N ASN A 38 0.28 -14.39 1.60
CA ASN A 38 -0.99 -13.81 1.15
C ASN A 38 -1.28 -12.51 1.92
N THR A 39 -0.93 -11.37 1.29
CA THR A 39 -0.92 -10.05 1.93
C THR A 39 -2.04 -9.16 1.40
N THR A 40 -2.67 -8.36 2.28
CA THR A 40 -3.58 -7.28 1.88
C THR A 40 -3.13 -5.94 2.45
N ALA A 41 -3.37 -4.87 1.70
CA ALA A 41 -3.16 -3.50 2.15
C ALA A 41 -4.52 -2.83 2.42
N ILE A 42 -4.68 -2.20 3.58
CA ILE A 42 -5.90 -1.48 3.96
C ILE A 42 -5.54 -0.02 4.21
N SER A 43 -6.24 0.91 3.55
CA SER A 43 -6.06 2.34 3.81
C SER A 43 -7.30 3.16 3.49
N LYS A 44 -7.43 4.29 4.19
CA LYS A 44 -8.46 5.28 3.90
C LYS A 44 -8.19 5.97 2.57
N ASP A 45 -6.92 6.28 2.30
CA ASP A 45 -6.47 7.02 1.12
C ASP A 45 -5.24 6.33 0.51
N ILE A 46 -5.16 6.28 -0.83
CA ILE A 46 -4.05 5.62 -1.54
C ILE A 46 -2.77 6.44 -1.59
N SER A 47 -2.82 7.67 -1.11
CA SER A 47 -1.76 8.63 -1.36
C SER A 47 -1.40 9.24 -0.02
N CYS A 48 -0.51 8.53 0.68
CA CYS A 48 0.16 8.91 1.94
C CYS A 48 0.70 10.35 1.92
N ARG A 49 1.39 10.77 2.98
CA ARG A 49 2.15 12.03 3.08
C ARG A 49 2.97 12.40 1.85
N MET A 50 3.47 11.42 1.07
CA MET A 50 4.16 11.67 -0.20
C MET A 50 3.29 12.41 -1.24
N ALA A 51 1.98 12.20 -1.27
CA ALA A 51 1.07 12.86 -2.20
C ALA A 51 1.01 14.38 -2.01
N VAL A 52 1.23 14.84 -0.78
CA VAL A 52 1.18 16.25 -0.37
C VAL A 52 2.55 16.78 0.05
N ALA A 53 3.59 15.96 -0.08
CA ALA A 53 4.94 16.35 0.28
C ALA A 53 5.49 17.40 -0.70
N PRO A 54 6.30 18.35 -0.22
CA PRO A 54 7.16 19.15 -1.08
C PRO A 54 8.06 18.27 -1.96
N PRO A 55 8.76 18.85 -2.95
CA PRO A 55 9.79 18.13 -3.68
C PRO A 55 10.79 17.46 -2.72
N VAL A 56 11.02 16.18 -2.96
CA VAL A 56 11.91 15.33 -2.19
C VAL A 56 13.29 15.39 -2.83
N ASP A 57 14.29 15.73 -2.03
CA ASP A 57 15.70 15.89 -2.45
C ASP A 57 16.67 15.14 -1.54
N ASP A 58 16.14 14.45 -0.52
CA ASP A 58 16.87 13.69 0.49
C ASP A 58 16.83 12.17 0.26
N HIS A 59 16.27 11.72 -0.87
CA HIS A 59 16.22 10.31 -1.24
C HIS A 59 17.36 9.99 -2.22
N SER A 60 18.21 9.02 -1.88
CA SER A 60 19.48 8.74 -2.57
C SER A 60 19.39 8.51 -4.09
N GLU A 61 18.25 8.03 -4.57
CA GLU A 61 18.03 7.70 -5.99
C GLU A 61 17.39 8.83 -6.81
N VAL A 62 16.93 9.91 -6.17
CA VAL A 62 16.11 10.95 -6.79
C VAL A 62 16.41 12.32 -6.18
N SER A 63 16.71 13.30 -7.02
CA SER A 63 16.91 14.69 -6.59
C SER A 63 15.76 15.55 -7.11
N ASN A 64 15.24 16.41 -6.23
CA ASN A 64 14.18 17.38 -6.51
C ASN A 64 12.94 16.79 -7.24
N VAL A 65 12.44 15.64 -6.78
CA VAL A 65 11.26 15.00 -7.37
C VAL A 65 10.01 15.33 -6.55
N PRO A 66 8.89 15.76 -7.17
CA PRO A 66 7.64 15.95 -6.45
C PRO A 66 7.24 14.66 -5.70
N GLY A 67 6.88 14.75 -4.42
CA GLY A 67 6.52 13.58 -3.62
C GLY A 67 5.44 12.70 -4.26
N ALA A 68 4.45 13.33 -4.91
CA ALA A 68 3.40 12.62 -5.65
C ALA A 68 3.96 11.72 -6.77
N ARG A 69 5.02 12.15 -7.47
CA ARG A 69 5.68 11.34 -8.50
C ARG A 69 6.50 10.21 -7.93
N LEU A 70 6.97 10.34 -6.70
CA LEU A 70 7.67 9.25 -6.03
C LEU A 70 6.73 8.13 -5.56
N ALA A 71 5.43 8.37 -5.46
CA ALA A 71 4.45 7.33 -5.12
C ALA A 71 4.15 6.40 -6.32
N GLU A 72 4.21 6.92 -7.56
CA GLU A 72 3.84 6.18 -8.78
C GLU A 72 4.59 4.83 -8.96
N PRO A 73 5.92 4.73 -8.72
CA PRO A 73 6.63 3.46 -8.85
C PRO A 73 6.15 2.40 -7.87
N PHE A 74 5.78 2.79 -6.64
CA PHE A 74 5.24 1.87 -5.64
C PHE A 74 3.89 1.34 -6.08
N GLU A 75 2.98 2.22 -6.49
CA GLU A 75 1.65 1.83 -6.97
C GLU A 75 1.72 0.89 -8.18
N ASN A 76 2.61 1.20 -9.15
CA ASN A 76 2.77 0.38 -10.34
C ASN A 76 3.33 -1.01 -10.01
N ARG A 77 4.26 -1.11 -9.05
CA ARG A 77 4.78 -2.40 -8.59
C ARG A 77 3.72 -3.21 -7.87
N VAL A 78 2.92 -2.57 -7.01
CA VAL A 78 1.86 -3.23 -6.23
C VAL A 78 0.77 -3.77 -7.16
N LYS A 79 0.32 -2.96 -8.14
CA LYS A 79 -0.62 -3.39 -9.19
C LYS A 79 -0.14 -4.61 -9.97
N LYS A 80 1.17 -4.77 -10.16
CA LYS A 80 1.76 -5.90 -10.89
C LYS A 80 1.80 -7.20 -10.08
N HIS A 81 1.77 -7.14 -8.75
CA HIS A 81 1.99 -8.31 -7.87
C HIS A 81 0.71 -8.88 -7.25
N SER A 82 -0.48 -8.56 -7.77
CA SER A 82 -1.78 -9.08 -7.28
C SER A 82 -1.98 -8.91 -5.77
N ILE A 83 -1.49 -7.81 -5.21
CA ILE A 83 -1.72 -7.46 -3.80
C ILE A 83 -3.11 -6.82 -3.71
N THR A 84 -4.01 -7.43 -2.94
CA THR A 84 -5.35 -6.91 -2.73
C THR A 84 -5.29 -5.61 -1.93
N MET A 85 -5.77 -4.51 -2.51
CA MET A 85 -5.85 -3.20 -1.87
C MET A 85 -7.31 -2.88 -1.50
N VAL A 86 -7.56 -2.68 -0.22
CA VAL A 86 -8.84 -2.21 0.33
C VAL A 86 -8.70 -0.73 0.64
N ILE A 87 -9.45 0.09 -0.09
CA ILE A 87 -9.30 1.56 -0.10
C ILE A 87 -10.58 2.19 0.43
N SER A 88 -10.48 3.39 1.01
CA SER A 88 -11.59 4.09 1.68
C SER A 88 -12.05 3.40 2.97
N GLU A 89 -11.23 2.50 3.50
CA GLU A 89 -11.49 1.74 4.73
C GLU A 89 -10.38 2.00 5.76
N ALA A 90 -10.70 1.86 7.04
CA ALA A 90 -9.72 2.04 8.11
C ALA A 90 -9.81 0.90 9.12
N VAL A 91 -8.64 0.42 9.57
CA VAL A 91 -8.58 -0.55 10.66
C VAL A 91 -8.93 0.16 11.97
N VAL A 92 -10.09 -0.18 12.54
CA VAL A 92 -10.57 0.43 13.79
C VAL A 92 -10.12 -0.36 15.03
N ASN A 93 -9.90 -1.66 14.88
CA ASN A 93 -9.56 -2.55 15.99
C ASN A 93 -8.78 -3.77 15.47
N ILE A 94 -7.77 -4.19 16.23
CA ILE A 94 -7.06 -5.44 16.02
C ILE A 94 -7.24 -6.27 17.30
N ARG A 95 -7.88 -7.43 17.17
CA ARG A 95 -8.09 -8.36 18.27
C ARG A 95 -7.22 -9.57 18.05
N ARG A 96 -6.49 -9.97 19.09
CA ARG A 96 -5.85 -11.27 19.12
C ARG A 96 -6.89 -12.30 19.49
N GLU A 97 -7.13 -13.28 18.61
CA GLU A 97 -7.77 -14.51 19.06
C GLU A 97 -6.78 -15.23 19.97
N CYS A 98 -7.10 -15.32 21.26
CA CYS A 98 -6.35 -16.16 22.19
C CYS A 98 -6.61 -17.63 21.82
N GLY A 99 -5.68 -18.22 21.06
CA GLY A 99 -5.73 -19.61 20.64
C GLY A 99 -4.31 -20.15 20.45
N LEU A 100 -3.64 -20.39 21.58
CA LEU A 100 -2.72 -21.49 21.90
C LEU A 100 -2.34 -21.37 23.39
#